data_AF-A0A833VVD2-F1
#
_entry.id   AF-A0A833VVD2-F1
#
_cell.length_a   1.000
_cell.length_b   1.000
_cell.length_c   1.000
_cell.angle_alpha   90.00
_cell.angle_beta   90.00
_cell.angle_gamma   90.00
#
_symmetry.space_group_name_H-M   'P 1'
#
loop_
_entity.id
_entity.type
_entity.pdbx_description
1 polymer ?
#
loop_
_entity_poly.entity_id
_entity_poly.type
_entity_poly.pdbx_seq_one_letter_code
_entity_poly.pdbx_strand_id
1 'polypeptide(L)'
;MALHQARRSRAPQIRPVFEHNLAMEFAIINQVADSYRYVTIDTEFPGLVYQTKAHPRNLSAEQRYSLVKANVDNLKLIQLGITISNRDSDMIL
;
A
#
# COMPACT_ATOMS: atom_id res chain seq x y z
N MET A 1 -17.01 24.11 28.85
CA MET A 1 -16.06 23.03 29.24
C MET A 1 -16.65 21.74 28.68
N ALA A 2 -16.09 21.04 27.70
CA ALA A 2 -14.70 20.72 27.45
C ALA A 2 -14.30 20.96 25.98
N LEU A 3 -13.01 21.26 25.81
CA LEU A 3 -12.34 21.56 24.56
C LEU A 3 -12.48 20.41 23.56
N HIS A 4 -13.03 20.68 22.38
CA HIS A 4 -12.70 19.95 21.16
C HIS A 4 -11.23 20.24 20.88
N GLN A 5 -10.33 19.49 21.52
CA GLN A 5 -8.93 19.48 21.14
C GLN A 5 -8.88 19.04 19.69
N ALA A 6 -8.56 19.99 18.80
CA ALA A 6 -8.12 19.68 17.46
C ALA A 6 -6.95 18.71 17.61
N ARG A 7 -7.19 17.41 17.37
CA ARG A 7 -6.12 16.43 17.24
C ARG A 7 -5.23 16.99 16.15
N ARG A 8 -4.04 17.47 16.52
CA ARG A 8 -2.97 17.69 15.55
C ARG A 8 -2.67 16.31 14.99
N SER A 9 -3.34 15.94 13.90
CA SER A 9 -2.88 14.84 13.06
C SER A 9 -1.53 15.31 12.53
N ARG A 10 -0.47 14.91 13.23
CA ARG A 10 0.89 15.04 12.70
C ARG A 10 0.84 14.33 11.35
N ALA A 11 1.18 15.04 10.27
CA ALA A 11 1.17 14.44 8.94
C ALA A 11 1.92 13.10 9.00
N PRO A 12 1.39 12.03 8.38
CA PRO A 12 2.05 10.73 8.41
C PRO A 12 3.48 10.87 7.90
N GLN A 13 4.43 10.29 8.63
CA GLN A 13 5.83 10.38 8.27
C GLN A 13 6.12 9.33 7.19
N ILE A 14 6.47 9.77 5.98
CA ILE A 14 6.94 8.87 4.94
C ILE A 14 8.36 8.41 5.30
N ARG A 15 8.57 7.08 5.35
CA ARG A 15 9.83 6.46 5.73
C ARG A 15 10.38 5.65 4.56
N PRO A 16 11.46 6.09 3.89
CA PRO A 16 12.04 5.32 2.80
C PRO A 16 12.72 4.06 3.33
N VAL A 17 12.35 2.91 2.77
CA VAL A 17 12.85 1.59 3.19
C VAL A 17 13.67 0.99 2.06
N PHE A 18 14.92 0.65 2.38
CA PHE A 18 15.91 0.01 1.52
C PHE A 18 16.52 -1.18 2.26
N GLU A 19 17.39 -1.94 1.59
CA GLU A 19 18.01 -3.16 2.14
C GLU A 19 18.60 -2.97 3.54
N HIS A 20 19.32 -1.86 3.76
CA HIS A 20 20.04 -1.60 5.01
C HIS A 20 19.14 -1.28 6.22
N ASN A 21 17.89 -0.83 6.01
CA ASN A 21 16.96 -0.47 7.10
C ASN A 21 15.68 -1.31 7.12
N LEU A 22 15.49 -2.24 6.19
CA LEU A 22 14.31 -3.10 6.09
C LEU A 22 13.96 -3.78 7.43
N ALA A 23 14.94 -4.43 8.07
CA ALA A 23 14.72 -5.13 9.33
C ALA A 23 14.27 -4.20 10.47
N MET A 24 14.81 -2.98 10.52
CA MET A 24 14.46 -1.99 11.55
C MET A 24 13.02 -1.49 11.37
N GLU A 25 12.63 -1.20 10.13
CA GLU A 25 11.28 -0.71 9.82
C GLU A 25 10.22 -1.80 10.07
N PHE A 26 10.51 -3.05 9.73
CA PHE A 26 9.63 -4.18 10.09
C PHE A 26 9.52 -4.39 11.61
N ALA A 27 10.57 -4.14 12.38
CA ALA A 27 10.49 -4.18 13.84
C ALA A 27 9.54 -3.10 14.39
N ILE A 28 9.53 -1.90 13.82
CA ILE A 28 8.58 -0.83 14.19
C ILE A 28 7.14 -1.26 13.84
N ILE A 29 6.92 -1.80 12.63
CA ILE A 29 5.62 -2.33 12.22
C ILE A 29 5.12 -3.37 13.23
N ASN A 30 5.97 -4.32 13.63
CA ASN A 30 5.61 -5.34 14.61
C ASN A 30 5.23 -4.76 15.98
N GLN A 31 5.90 -3.70 16.43
CA GLN A 31 5.59 -3.05 17.71
C GLN A 31 4.21 -2.36 17.72
N VAL A 32 3.76 -1.84 16.57
CA VAL A 32 2.48 -1.12 16.46
C VAL A 32 1.34 -2.00 15.98
N ALA A 33 1.64 -3.19 15.45
CA ALA A 33 0.67 -4.10 14.83
C ALA A 33 -0.49 -4.47 15.77
N ASP A 34 -0.31 -4.41 17.09
CA ASP A 34 -1.38 -4.72 18.05
C ASP A 34 -2.46 -3.65 18.12
N SER A 35 -2.06 -2.38 18.02
CA SER A 35 -2.93 -1.21 18.18
C SER A 35 -3.34 -0.59 16.84
N TYR A 36 -2.58 -0.82 15.78
CA TYR A 36 -2.80 -0.31 14.43
C TYR A 36 -3.02 -1.46 13.47
N ARG A 37 -4.29 -1.84 13.28
CA ARG A 37 -4.73 -3.07 12.60
C ARG A 37 -5.22 -2.86 11.17
N TYR A 38 -5.16 -1.64 10.65
CA TYR A 38 -5.58 -1.33 9.27
C TYR A 38 -4.34 -1.06 8.44
N VAL A 39 -4.28 -1.72 7.28
CA VAL A 39 -3.16 -1.59 6.34
C VAL A 39 -3.72 -1.18 4.98
N THR A 40 -3.19 -0.09 4.43
CA THR A 40 -3.39 0.28 3.03
C THR A 40 -2.10 0.04 2.26
N ILE A 41 -2.23 -0.53 1.06
CA ILE A 41 -1.10 -0.93 0.23
C ILE A 41 -1.21 -0.25 -1.12
N ASP A 42 -0.10 0.25 -1.62
CA ASP A 42 0.04 0.77 -2.97
C ASP A 42 1.31 0.22 -3.63
N THR A 43 1.31 0.02 -4.93
CA THR A 43 2.41 -0.65 -5.64
C THR A 43 2.75 0.05 -6.93
N GLU A 44 4.04 0.25 -7.18
CA GLU A 44 4.55 0.80 -8.44
C GLU A 44 5.35 -0.26 -9.19
N PHE A 45 5.08 -0.41 -10.48
CA PHE A 45 5.67 -1.42 -11.36
C PHE A 45 5.89 -0.82 -12.77
N PRO A 46 6.72 -1.44 -13.64
CA PRO A 46 7.10 -0.85 -14.93
C PRO A 46 6.01 -0.95 -16.00
N GLY A 47 4.82 -0.39 -15.72
CA GLY A 47 3.71 -0.27 -16.66
C GLY A 47 3.09 -1.61 -17.08
N LEU A 48 2.52 -1.65 -18.29
CA LEU A 48 1.84 -2.84 -18.82
C LEU A 48 2.59 -3.37 -20.05
N VAL A 49 2.99 -4.64 -20.00
CA VAL A 49 3.58 -5.36 -21.14
C VAL A 49 2.53 -6.16 -21.89
N TYR A 50 1.63 -6.82 -21.16
CA TYR A 50 0.50 -7.55 -21.74
C TYR A 50 -0.75 -6.68 -21.71
N GLN A 51 -1.31 -6.38 -22.88
CA GLN A 51 -2.51 -5.55 -23.03
C GLN A 51 -3.42 -6.07 -24.14
N THR A 52 -4.71 -5.74 -24.04
CA THR A 52 -5.71 -6.03 -25.07
C THR A 52 -6.14 -4.76 -25.78
N LYS A 53 -6.56 -4.87 -27.05
CA LYS A 53 -7.20 -3.77 -27.79
C LYS A 53 -8.66 -3.56 -27.38
N ALA A 54 -9.27 -4.55 -26.73
CA ALA A 54 -10.65 -4.46 -26.27
C ALA A 54 -10.75 -3.48 -25.09
N HIS A 55 -11.83 -2.70 -25.07
CA HIS A 55 -12.12 -1.81 -23.95
C HIS A 55 -12.30 -2.65 -22.65
N PRO A 56 -11.73 -2.26 -21.49
CA PRO A 56 -11.75 -3.07 -20.26
C PRO A 56 -13.15 -3.52 -19.81
N ARG A 57 -14.16 -2.67 -20.00
CA ARG A 57 -15.59 -2.97 -19.73
C ARG A 57 -16.14 -4.16 -20.53
N ASN A 58 -15.53 -4.52 -21.65
CA ASN A 58 -15.97 -5.60 -22.52
C ASN A 58 -15.30 -6.94 -22.19
N LEU A 59 -14.34 -6.96 -21.27
CA LEU A 59 -13.66 -8.17 -20.83
C LEU A 59 -14.46 -8.89 -19.76
N SER A 60 -14.50 -10.22 -19.81
CA SER A 60 -14.96 -11.03 -18.68
C SER A 60 -14.05 -10.83 -17.45
N ALA A 61 -14.53 -11.21 -16.27
CA ALA A 61 -13.70 -11.16 -15.06
C ALA A 61 -12.45 -12.04 -15.19
N GLU A 62 -12.57 -13.22 -15.79
CA GLU A 62 -11.46 -14.15 -16.04
C GLU A 62 -10.42 -13.57 -17.01
N GLN A 63 -10.87 -12.90 -18.07
CA GLN A 63 -9.98 -12.22 -19.02
C GLN A 63 -9.23 -11.06 -18.35
N ARG A 64 -9.91 -10.26 -17.52
CA ARG A 64 -9.28 -9.18 -16.74
C ARG A 64 -8.22 -9.74 -15.79
N TYR A 65 -8.57 -10.78 -15.05
CA TYR A 65 -7.65 -11.44 -14.13
C TYR A 65 -6.43 -12.01 -14.85
N SER A 66 -6.64 -12.72 -15.97
CA SER A 66 -5.54 -13.30 -16.75
C SER A 66 -4.56 -12.25 -17.26
N LEU A 67 -5.07 -11.06 -17.65
CA LEU A 67 -4.24 -9.95 -18.10
C LEU A 67 -3.42 -9.35 -16.94
N VAL A 68 -4.04 -9.13 -15.78
CA VAL A 68 -3.33 -8.67 -14.58
C VAL A 68 -2.27 -9.69 -14.17
N LYS A 69 -2.64 -10.97 -14.10
CA LYS A 69 -1.73 -12.06 -13.77
C LYS A 69 -0.52 -12.11 -14.71
N ALA A 70 -0.73 -12.03 -16.02
CA ALA A 70 0.37 -12.06 -16.98
C ALA A 70 1.37 -10.91 -16.78
N ASN A 71 0.89 -9.71 -16.44
CA ASN A 71 1.77 -8.59 -16.11
C ASN A 71 2.48 -8.81 -14.76
N VAL A 72 1.77 -9.24 -13.73
CA VAL A 72 2.34 -9.50 -12.40
C VAL A 72 3.43 -10.57 -12.45
N ASP A 73 3.21 -11.66 -13.20
CA ASP A 73 4.18 -12.75 -13.32
C ASP A 73 5.47 -12.33 -14.04
N ASN A 74 5.43 -11.32 -14.90
CA ASN A 74 6.53 -10.95 -15.80
C ASN A 74 7.19 -9.61 -15.49
N LEU A 75 6.66 -8.84 -14.54
CA LEU A 75 7.20 -7.54 -14.16
C LEU A 75 7.72 -7.57 -12.73
N LYS A 76 8.83 -6.85 -12.51
CA LYS A 76 9.40 -6.67 -11.19
C LYS A 76 8.78 -5.45 -10.53
N LEU A 77 8.38 -5.59 -9.27
CA LEU A 77 7.93 -4.48 -8.44
C LEU A 77 9.06 -3.46 -8.27
N ILE A 78 8.73 -2.16 -8.37
CA ILE A 78 9.67 -1.06 -8.15
C ILE A 78 9.54 -0.55 -6.71
N GLN A 79 8.32 -0.31 -6.25
CA GLN A 79 8.04 0.20 -4.90
C GLN A 79 6.78 -0.42 -4.31
N LEU A 80 6.81 -0.64 -3.00
CA LEU A 80 5.67 -1.01 -2.16
C LEU A 80 5.44 0.11 -1.13
N GLY A 81 4.31 0.80 -1.23
CA GLY A 81 3.82 1.71 -0.21
C GLY A 81 2.96 0.97 0.80
N ILE A 82 3.25 1.15 2.09
CA ILE A 82 2.48 0.59 3.20
C ILE A 82 2.12 1.74 4.13
N THR A 83 0.83 1.89 4.43
CA THR A 83 0.36 2.79 5.49
C THR A 83 -0.41 2.01 6.54
N ILE A 84 -0.13 2.30 7.81
CA ILE A 84 -0.64 1.58 8.98
C ILE A 84 -1.44 2.54 9.86
N SER A 85 -2.71 2.21 10.08
CA SER A 85 -3.66 3.03 10.83
C SER A 85 -4.47 2.27 11.88
N ASN A 86 -5.07 3.01 12.81
CA ASN A 86 -6.00 2.49 13.82
C ASN A 86 -7.46 2.79 13.42
N ARG A 87 -8.42 2.39 14.27
CA ARG A 87 -9.86 2.62 14.04
C ARG A 87 -10.22 4.11 13.98
N ASP A 88 -9.44 4.96 14.64
CA ASP A 88 -9.67 6.40 14.71
C ASP A 88 -9.00 7.16 13.56
N SER A 89 -8.48 6.44 12.56
CA SER A 89 -7.75 7.00 11.41
C SER A 89 -6.45 7.73 11.75
N ASP A 90 -5.89 7.51 12.94
CA ASP A 90 -4.51 7.94 13.19
C ASP A 90 -3.57 7.06 12.37
N MET A 91 -2.60 7.70 11.71
CA MET A 91 -1.60 7.07 10.86
C MET A 91 -0.22 7.23 11.49
N ILE A 92 0.58 6.17 11.54
CA ILE A 92 1.97 6.24 12.03
C ILE A 92 2.98 6.10 10.88
N LEU A 93 2.66 5.24 9.92
CA LEU A 93 3.48 4.84 8.78
C LEU A 93 2.62 4.91 7.54
#